data_AF-A0A4Q3RV51-F1
#
_entry.id   AF-A0A4Q3RV51-F1
#
_cell.length_a   1.000
_cell.length_b   1.000
_cell.length_c   1.000
_cell.angle_alpha   90.00
_cell.angle_beta   90.00
_cell.angle_gamma   90.00
#
_symmetry.space_group_name_H-M   'P 1'
#
loop_
_entity.id
_entity.type
_entity.pdbx_description
1 polymer ?
#
loop_
_entity_poly.entity_id
_entity_poly.type
_entity_poly.pdbx_seq_one_letter_code
_entity_poly.pdbx_strand_id
1 'polypeptide(L)'
;RAGFALPVSDVDRVTVRYAHPLSLLKDLRAMGETSVLVDRSRKPLGRNVLFRALELYAQRFSQADGKVTATFEIITVTGWAPHESQQKPLKPGSAKMRLADALKTTERSAGEKPGRSP
;
A
#
# COMPACT_ATOMS: atom_id res chain seq x y z
N ARG A 1 15.42 -11.03 -5.73
CA ARG A 1 15.42 -9.56 -5.49
C ARG A 1 15.55 -8.88 -6.85
N ALA A 2 14.76 -7.84 -7.13
CA ALA A 2 14.64 -7.22 -8.47
C ALA A 2 15.82 -6.30 -8.88
N GLY A 3 16.91 -6.22 -8.11
CA GLY A 3 18.12 -5.48 -8.49
C GLY A 3 18.07 -3.95 -8.31
N PHE A 4 16.95 -3.38 -7.85
CA PHE A 4 16.83 -1.94 -7.57
C PHE A 4 17.56 -1.52 -6.28
N ALA A 5 18.12 -0.32 -6.31
CA ALA A 5 18.69 0.36 -5.15
C ALA A 5 17.65 1.32 -4.51
N LEU A 6 17.75 1.50 -3.20
CA LEU A 6 16.82 2.32 -2.39
C LEU A 6 15.33 2.03 -2.65
N PRO A 7 14.86 0.77 -2.56
CA PRO A 7 13.43 0.50 -2.74
C PRO A 7 12.62 1.18 -1.64
N VAL A 8 11.63 1.97 -2.04
CA VAL A 8 10.63 2.57 -1.15
C VAL A 8 9.27 2.01 -1.54
N SER A 9 8.50 1.56 -0.56
CA SER A 9 7.13 1.12 -0.73
C SER A 9 6.23 1.93 0.16
N ASP A 10 5.13 2.41 -0.40
CA ASP A 10 4.08 3.14 0.31
C ASP A 10 2.70 2.54 0.00
N VAL A 11 1.74 2.75 0.90
CA VAL A 11 0.36 2.24 0.77
C VAL A 11 -0.62 3.35 1.10
N ASP A 12 -1.35 3.80 0.08
CA ASP A 12 -2.46 4.75 0.23
C ASP A 12 -3.79 3.99 0.35
N ARG A 13 -4.56 4.27 1.40
CA ARG A 13 -5.90 3.69 1.61
C ARG A 13 -6.99 4.71 1.34
N VAL A 14 -7.84 4.42 0.35
CA VAL A 14 -8.95 5.28 -0.04
C VAL A 14 -10.27 4.56 0.20
N THR A 15 -11.15 5.17 1.00
CA THR A 15 -12.49 4.63 1.24
C THR A 15 -13.52 5.45 0.47
N VAL A 16 -14.28 4.79 -0.40
CA VAL A 16 -15.27 5.41 -1.29
C VAL A 16 -16.66 4.89 -0.95
N ARG A 17 -17.65 5.79 -1.02
CA ARG A 17 -19.06 5.48 -0.77
C ARG A 17 -19.85 5.54 -2.06
N TYR A 18 -20.62 4.49 -2.32
CA TYR A 18 -21.45 4.34 -3.51
C TYR A 18 -22.92 4.28 -3.13
N ALA A 19 -23.76 4.97 -3.92
CA ALA A 19 -25.21 4.87 -3.78
C ALA A 19 -25.73 3.45 -4.06
N HIS A 20 -25.04 2.69 -4.91
CA HIS A 20 -25.41 1.32 -5.26
C HIS A 20 -24.17 0.48 -5.64
N PRO A 21 -24.09 -0.82 -5.29
CA PRO A 21 -22.92 -1.67 -5.59
C PRO A 21 -22.62 -1.80 -7.09
N LEU A 22 -23.62 -1.57 -7.95
CA LEU A 22 -23.40 -1.56 -9.40
C LEU A 22 -22.44 -0.45 -9.85
N SER A 23 -22.42 0.70 -9.16
CA SER A 23 -21.47 1.78 -9.45
C SER A 23 -20.04 1.37 -9.12
N LEU A 24 -19.83 0.68 -8.00
CA LEU A 24 -18.54 0.06 -7.66
C LEU A 24 -18.06 -0.90 -8.76
N LEU A 25 -18.93 -1.77 -9.28
CA LEU A 25 -18.56 -2.68 -10.35
C LEU A 25 -18.20 -1.97 -11.67
N LYS A 26 -18.78 -0.80 -11.94
CA LYS A 26 -18.43 0.02 -13.11
C LYS A 26 -17.03 0.61 -12.93
N ASP A 27 -16.72 1.14 -11.75
CA ASP A 27 -15.40 1.70 -11.46
C ASP A 27 -14.31 0.64 -11.54
N LEU A 28 -14.50 -0.53 -10.92
CA LEU A 28 -13.56 -1.66 -11.01
C LEU A 28 -13.27 -2.03 -12.47
N ARG A 29 -14.30 -2.07 -13.32
CA ARG A 29 -14.11 -2.34 -14.75
C ARG A 29 -13.32 -1.23 -15.44
N ALA A 30 -13.61 0.04 -15.14
CA ALA A 30 -12.90 1.18 -15.71
C ALA A 30 -11.43 1.24 -15.27
N MET A 31 -11.14 0.81 -14.04
CA MET A 31 -9.78 0.67 -13.48
C MET A 31 -9.01 -0.51 -14.07
N GLY A 32 -9.65 -1.37 -14.88
CA GLY A 32 -9.01 -2.58 -15.43
C GLY A 32 -8.96 -3.75 -14.45
N GLU A 33 -9.65 -3.67 -13.31
CA GLU A 33 -9.76 -4.71 -12.26
C GLU A 33 -10.72 -5.84 -12.69
N THR A 34 -10.51 -6.32 -13.92
CA THR A 34 -11.20 -7.51 -14.45
C THR A 34 -10.36 -8.74 -14.17
N SER A 35 -11.01 -9.89 -13.96
CA SER A 35 -10.32 -11.14 -13.60
C SER A 35 -9.21 -11.48 -14.61
N VAL A 36 -7.96 -11.53 -14.11
CA VAL A 36 -6.74 -11.94 -14.83
C VAL A 36 -6.43 -13.43 -14.74
N LEU A 37 -7.28 -14.20 -14.04
CA LEU A 37 -7.06 -15.63 -13.82
C LEU A 37 -7.15 -16.39 -15.15
N VAL A 38 -6.17 -17.26 -15.40
CA VAL A 38 -6.09 -18.09 -16.61
C VAL A 38 -7.30 -19.03 -16.70
N ASP A 39 -7.64 -19.68 -15.59
CA ASP A 39 -8.75 -20.64 -15.51
C ASP A 39 -10.12 -19.98 -15.30
N ARG A 40 -10.24 -18.67 -15.53
CA ARG A 40 -11.51 -17.99 -15.36
C ARG A 40 -12.55 -18.58 -16.32
N SER A 41 -13.78 -18.70 -15.84
CA SER A 41 -14.92 -18.95 -16.72
C SER A 41 -15.00 -17.83 -17.76
N ARG A 42 -14.98 -18.19 -19.04
CA ARG A 42 -15.22 -17.25 -20.16
C ARG A 42 -16.70 -17.03 -20.43
N LYS A 43 -17.58 -17.77 -19.74
CA LYS A 43 -19.03 -17.60 -19.84
C LYS A 43 -19.43 -16.35 -19.04
N PRO A 44 -20.23 -15.43 -19.62
CA PRO A 44 -20.78 -14.32 -18.87
C PRO A 44 -21.57 -14.79 -17.65
N LEU A 45 -21.53 -14.02 -16.56
CA LEU A 45 -22.38 -14.27 -15.41
C LEU A 45 -23.86 -14.13 -15.79
N GLY A 46 -24.68 -15.06 -15.35
CA GLY A 46 -26.13 -14.94 -15.48
C GLY A 46 -26.66 -13.75 -14.68
N ARG A 47 -27.71 -13.08 -15.18
CA ARG A 47 -28.31 -11.90 -14.53
C ARG A 47 -28.73 -12.19 -13.09
N ASN A 48 -29.31 -13.36 -12.83
CA ASN A 48 -29.75 -13.75 -11.48
C ASN A 48 -28.58 -13.85 -10.49
N VAL A 49 -27.43 -14.36 -10.93
CA VAL A 49 -26.22 -14.46 -10.11
C VAL A 49 -25.70 -13.06 -9.79
N LEU A 50 -25.64 -12.18 -10.79
CA LEU A 50 -25.22 -10.79 -10.59
C LEU A 50 -26.13 -10.07 -9.59
N PHE A 51 -27.44 -10.13 -9.77
CA PHE A 51 -28.38 -9.45 -8.86
C PHE A 51 -28.30 -10.00 -7.43
N ARG A 52 -28.19 -11.32 -7.26
CA ARG A 52 -28.02 -11.92 -5.94
C ARG A 52 -26.72 -11.48 -5.28
N ALA A 53 -25.62 -11.38 -6.04
CA ALA A 53 -24.35 -10.88 -5.52
C ALA A 53 -24.44 -9.42 -5.07
N LEU A 54 -25.10 -8.56 -5.86
CA LEU A 54 -25.32 -7.14 -5.51
C LEU A 54 -26.17 -7.00 -4.24
N GLU A 55 -27.22 -7.79 -4.10
CA GLU A 55 -28.08 -7.81 -2.92
C GLU A 55 -27.30 -8.23 -1.67
N LEU A 56 -26.53 -9.32 -1.76
CA LEU A 56 -25.68 -9.78 -0.66
C LEU A 56 -24.61 -8.75 -0.29
N TYR A 57 -24.05 -8.04 -1.27
CA TYR A 57 -23.08 -6.98 -1.03
C TYR A 57 -23.74 -5.82 -0.26
N ALA A 58 -24.91 -5.36 -0.69
CA ALA A 58 -25.65 -4.32 0.01
C ALA A 58 -26.01 -4.74 1.45
N GLN A 59 -26.52 -5.95 1.65
CA GLN A 59 -26.85 -6.45 2.99
C GLN A 59 -25.67 -6.44 3.97
N ARG A 60 -24.45 -6.70 3.47
CA ARG A 60 -23.25 -6.83 4.32
C ARG A 60 -22.50 -5.52 4.50
N PHE A 61 -22.55 -4.61 3.53
CA PHE A 61 -21.65 -3.46 3.46
C PHE A 61 -22.38 -2.11 3.35
N SER A 62 -23.71 -2.08 3.39
CA SER A 62 -24.47 -0.84 3.51
C SER A 62 -24.30 -0.20 4.89
N GLN A 63 -24.16 1.12 4.91
CA GLN A 63 -24.24 1.92 6.13
C GLN A 63 -25.67 2.35 6.43
N ALA A 64 -25.88 3.06 7.55
CA ALA A 64 -27.20 3.53 7.99
C ALA A 64 -27.95 4.39 6.96
N ASP A 65 -27.25 5.05 6.04
CA ASP A 65 -27.84 5.83 4.95
C ASP A 65 -28.12 5.01 3.67
N GLY A 66 -27.93 3.69 3.71
CA GLY A 66 -28.15 2.78 2.60
C GLY A 66 -27.05 2.76 1.55
N LYS A 67 -25.99 3.58 1.69
CA LYS A 67 -24.84 3.55 0.77
C LYS A 67 -23.88 2.43 1.12
N VAL A 68 -23.28 1.83 0.10
CA VAL A 68 -22.23 0.82 0.31
C VAL A 68 -20.85 1.44 0.30
N THR A 69 -19.97 0.91 1.13
CA THR A 69 -18.58 1.36 1.24
C THR A 69 -17.64 0.36 0.58
N ALA A 70 -16.60 0.85 -0.08
CA ALA A 70 -15.48 0.06 -0.59
C ALA A 70 -14.16 0.73 -0.24
N THR A 71 -13.17 -0.05 0.15
CA THR A 71 -11.82 0.43 0.45
C THR A 71 -10.87 -0.07 -0.63
N PHE A 72 -10.12 0.85 -1.21
CA PHE A 72 -9.08 0.59 -2.20
C PHE A 72 -7.72 0.83 -1.55
N GLU A 73 -6.80 -0.11 -1.73
CA GLU A 73 -5.40 0.04 -1.33
C GLU A 73 -4.56 0.27 -2.58
N ILE A 74 -3.87 1.40 -2.65
CA ILE A 74 -2.99 1.75 -3.75
C ILE A 74 -1.56 1.57 -3.25
N ILE A 75 -0.90 0.53 -3.75
CA ILE A 75 0.48 0.20 -3.37
C ILE A 75 1.41 0.82 -4.39
N THR A 76 2.29 1.71 -3.93
CA THR A 76 3.28 2.38 -4.78
C THR A 76 4.66 1.86 -4.41
N VAL A 77 5.42 1.37 -5.40
CA VAL A 77 6.80 0.91 -5.21
C VAL A 77 7.71 1.69 -6.14
N THR A 78 8.66 2.41 -5.56
CA THR A 78 9.67 3.17 -6.28
C THR A 78 11.04 2.57 -6.00
N GLY A 79 11.86 2.41 -7.03
CA GLY A 79 13.21 1.93 -6.91
C GLY A 79 14.09 2.53 -8.01
N TRP A 80 15.38 2.69 -7.71
CA TRP A 80 16.33 3.29 -8.63
C TRP A 80 17.21 2.22 -9.26
N ALA A 81 17.60 2.41 -10.51
CA ALA A 81 18.69 1.65 -11.10
C ALA A 81 19.98 1.93 -10.28
N PRO A 82 20.81 0.92 -10.00
CA PRO A 82 22.07 1.13 -9.30
C PRO A 82 22.96 2.12 -10.06
N HIS A 83 23.54 3.09 -9.35
CA HIS A 83 24.51 4.03 -9.93
C HIS A 83 25.64 4.31 -8.95
N GLU A 84 26.88 4.47 -9.44
CA GLU A 84 28.06 4.63 -8.57
C GLU A 84 28.04 5.89 -7.71
N SER A 85 27.38 6.95 -8.18
CA SER A 85 27.22 8.21 -7.42
C SER A 85 26.19 8.11 -6.28
N GLN A 86 25.47 7.00 -6.16
CA GLN A 86 24.49 6.80 -5.12
C GLN A 86 25.19 6.68 -3.75
N GLN A 87 24.63 7.33 -2.73
CA GLN A 87 25.18 7.26 -1.38
C GLN A 87 25.23 5.80 -0.91
N LYS A 88 26.45 5.35 -0.63
CA LYS A 88 26.69 4.06 0.00
C LYS A 88 26.44 4.23 1.51
N PRO A 89 25.73 3.29 2.16
CA PRO A 89 25.58 3.30 3.60
C PRO A 89 26.96 3.39 4.25
N LEU A 90 27.11 4.32 5.20
CA LEU A 90 28.34 4.44 5.99
C LEU A 90 28.57 3.16 6.80
N LYS A 91 29.84 2.80 7.00
CA LYS A 91 30.18 1.66 7.86
C LYS A 91 29.65 1.94 9.29
N PRO A 92 29.06 0.95 9.98
CA PRO A 92 28.68 1.10 11.38
C PRO A 92 29.85 1.67 12.20
N GLY A 93 29.59 2.69 13.03
CA GLY A 93 30.62 3.36 13.84
C GLY A 93 31.41 4.51 13.16
N SER A 94 31.14 4.83 11.89
CA SER A 94 31.86 5.90 11.16
C SER A 94 31.20 7.29 11.22
N ALA A 95 30.29 7.53 12.18
CA ALA A 95 29.64 8.81 12.35
C ALA A 95 30.68 9.91 12.67
N LYS A 96 30.83 10.89 11.76
CA LYS A 96 31.79 12.02 11.91
C LYS A 96 31.25 13.19 12.73
N MET A 97 29.94 13.23 12.98
CA MET A 97 29.26 14.33 13.66
C MET A 97 28.15 13.78 14.55
N ARG A 98 27.91 14.43 15.69
CA ARG A 98 26.82 14.05 16.61
C ARG A 98 25.49 14.58 16.10
N LEU A 99 24.44 13.79 16.27
CA LEU A 99 23.09 14.15 15.83
C LEU A 99 22.51 15.31 16.66
N ALA A 100 22.86 15.41 17.95
CA ALA A 100 22.52 16.53 18.83
C ALA A 100 22.91 17.89 18.25
N ASP A 101 24.12 17.98 17.69
CA ASP A 101 24.67 19.21 17.15
C ASP A 101 23.91 19.64 15.87
N ALA A 102 23.51 18.68 15.03
CA ALA A 102 22.73 18.93 13.83
C ALA A 102 21.30 19.39 14.13
N LEU A 103 20.68 18.81 15.17
CA LEU A 103 19.30 19.06 15.54
C LEU A 103 19.14 20.16 16.60
N LYS A 104 20.24 20.78 17.06
CA LYS A 104 20.29 21.79 18.14
C LYS A 104 19.53 21.35 19.40
N THR A 105 19.60 20.07 19.73
CA THR A 105 18.86 19.48 20.86
C THR A 105 19.79 18.88 21.89
N THR A 106 19.37 18.85 23.15
CA THR A 106 20.14 18.23 24.22
C THR A 106 19.92 16.72 24.20
N GLU A 107 20.99 15.96 23.99
CA GLU A 107 20.94 14.49 24.01
C GLU A 107 20.49 13.97 25.38
N ARG A 108 19.48 13.09 25.38
CA ARG A 108 19.05 12.33 26.56
C ARG A 108 19.55 10.90 26.41
N SER A 109 20.36 10.43 27.35
CA SER A 109 20.92 9.08 27.32
C SER A 109 19.83 8.03 27.49
N ALA A 110 19.83 7.00 26.63
CA ALA A 110 18.93 5.84 26.74
C ALA A 110 19.44 4.75 27.71
N GLY A 111 20.53 5.01 28.46
CA GLY A 111 21.03 4.10 29.49
C GLY A 111 21.76 2.85 29.01
N GLU A 112 21.78 2.56 27.70
CA GLU A 112 22.42 1.36 27.16
C GLU A 112 23.69 1.72 26.37
N LYS A 113 24.85 1.23 26.83
CA LYS A 113 26.12 1.36 26.11
C LYS A 113 26.18 0.27 25.02
N PRO A 114 26.28 0.61 23.72
CA PRO A 114 26.52 -0.40 22.71
C PRO A 114 27.93 -0.94 22.89
N GLY A 115 28.03 -2.26 23.09
CA GLY A 115 29.27 -2.97 23.35
C GLY A 115 30.32 -2.69 22.28
N ARG A 116 31.50 -2.27 22.75
CA ARG A 116 32.72 -2.17 21.93
C ARG A 116 33.20 -3.58 21.61
N SER A 117 33.01 -4.03 20.37
CA SER A 117 33.70 -5.22 19.86
C SER A 117 35.09 -4.84 19.32
N PRO A 118 36.07 -5.78 19.38
CA PRO A 118 37.51 -5.51 19.28
C PRO A 118 37.97 -5.04 17.89
#